data_AF-X1BLU0-F1
#
_entry.id   AF-X1BLU0-F1
#
_cell.length_a   1.000
_cell.length_b   1.000
_cell.length_c   1.000
_cell.angle_alpha   90.00
_cell.angle_beta   90.00
_cell.angle_gamma   90.00
#
_symmetry.space_group_name_H-M   'P 1'
#
loop_
_entity.id
_entity.type
_entity.pdbx_description
1 polymer ?
#
loop_
_entity_poly.entity_id
_entity_poly.type
_entity_poly.pdbx_seq_one_letter_code
_entity_poly.pdbx_strand_id
1 'polypeptide(L)' 'MPNAKMVITKESWANMPDDEKNWLMFNTIQSLDRRITKIEKGGVINKTLTFAGGMIGGIAFWLGIRIWGN' A
#
# COMPACT_ATOMS: atom_id res chain seq x y z
N MET A 1 -6.80 11.29 11.30
CA MET A 1 -7.80 11.92 10.42
C MET A 1 -8.82 10.86 10.05
N PRO A 2 -10.12 11.05 10.30
CA PRO A 2 -11.12 10.03 10.06
C PRO A 2 -11.14 9.70 8.56
N ASN A 3 -11.10 8.41 8.23
CA ASN A 3 -11.19 7.90 6.85
C ASN A 3 -12.63 8.06 6.34
N ALA A 4 -13.08 9.29 6.17
CA ALA A 4 -14.37 9.60 5.58
C ALA A 4 -14.29 9.23 4.10
N LYS A 5 -14.82 8.06 3.74
CA LYS A 5 -15.06 7.67 2.36
C LYS A 5 -16.13 8.64 1.84
N MET A 6 -15.71 9.70 1.17
CA MET A 6 -16.63 10.68 0.58
C MET A 6 -17.37 9.97 -0.57
N VAL A 7 -18.55 9.42 -0.26
CA VAL A 7 -19.41 8.79 -1.26
C VAL A 7 -20.20 9.91 -1.93
N ILE A 8 -19.71 10.36 -3.08
CA ILE A 8 -20.35 11.41 -3.87
C ILE A 8 -21.41 10.76 -4.75
N THR A 9 -22.65 11.22 -4.64
CA THR A 9 -23.76 10.76 -5.47
C THR A 9 -23.80 11.57 -6.77
N LYS A 10 -24.43 11.02 -7.82
CA LYS A 10 -24.56 11.74 -9.10
C LYS A 10 -25.29 13.07 -8.95
N GLU A 11 -26.28 13.11 -8.06
CA GLU A 11 -27.07 14.30 -7.75
C GLU A 11 -26.25 15.36 -7.03
N SER A 12 -25.42 14.98 -6.06
CA SER A 12 -24.55 15.94 -5.37
C SER A 12 -23.44 16.45 -6.28
N TRP A 13 -22.92 15.60 -7.18
CA TRP A 13 -21.96 16.02 -8.20
C TRP A 13 -22.58 17.02 -9.19
N ALA A 14 -23.81 16.77 -9.67
CA ALA A 14 -24.46 17.63 -10.65
C ALA A 14 -24.74 19.05 -10.11
N ASN A 15 -25.07 19.15 -8.82
CA ASN A 15 -25.38 20.42 -8.15
C ASN A 15 -24.13 21.15 -7.60
N MET A 16 -22.95 20.56 -7.70
CA MET A 16 -21.72 21.15 -7.19
C MET A 16 -21.20 22.25 -8.14
N PRO A 17 -20.71 23.40 -7.62
CA PRO A 17 -20.03 24.40 -8.41
C PRO A 17 -18.78 23.82 -9.11
N ASP A 18 -18.46 24.32 -10.30
CA ASP A 18 -17.37 23.76 -11.11
C ASP A 18 -15.99 23.90 -10.45
N ASP A 19 -15.75 24.99 -9.72
CA ASP A 19 -14.51 25.17 -8.95
C ASP A 19 -14.37 24.13 -7.84
N GLU A 20 -15.46 23.79 -7.17
CA GLU A 20 -15.47 22.79 -6.10
C GLU A 20 -15.32 21.37 -6.67
N LYS A 21 -15.93 21.08 -7.84
CA LYS A 21 -15.68 19.83 -8.59
C LYS A 21 -14.21 19.67 -8.96
N ASN A 22 -13.59 20.73 -9.46
CA ASN A 22 -12.18 20.72 -9.86
C ASN A 22 -11.26 20.47 -8.66
N TRP A 23 -11.52 21.16 -7.54
CA TRP A 23 -10.76 20.96 -6.31
C TRP A 23 -10.91 19.54 -5.76
N LEU A 24 -12.12 19.02 -5.80
CA LEU A 24 -12.44 17.66 -5.39
C LEU A 24 -11.75 16.61 -6.28
N MET A 25 -11.72 16.81 -7.60
CA MET A 25 -10.96 15.96 -8.52
C MET A 25 -9.47 16.01 -8.22
N PHE A 26 -8.91 17.21 -8.05
CA PHE A 26 -7.49 17.38 -7.70
C PHE A 26 -7.11 16.61 -6.43
N ASN A 27 -7.89 16.79 -5.36
CA ASN A 27 -7.67 16.08 -4.08
C ASN A 27 -7.83 14.57 -4.24
N THR A 28 -8.79 14.11 -5.04
CA THR A 28 -9.00 12.69 -5.31
C THR A 28 -7.82 12.08 -6.05
N ILE A 29 -7.33 12.73 -7.10
CA ILE A 29 -6.16 12.29 -7.88
C ILE A 29 -4.92 12.21 -6.97
N GLN A 30 -4.65 13.24 -6.17
CA GLN A 30 -3.52 13.25 -5.24
C GLN A 30 -3.63 12.15 -4.17
N SER A 31 -4.84 11.88 -3.68
CA SER A 31 -5.10 10.78 -2.73
C SER A 31 -4.86 9.41 -3.37
N LEU A 32 -5.30 9.20 -4.61
CA LEU A 32 -5.06 7.97 -5.36
C LEU A 32 -3.57 7.75 -5.60
N ASP A 33 -2.84 8.77 -6.04
CA ASP A 33 -1.39 8.71 -6.27
C ASP A 33 -0.61 8.30 -5.00
N ARG A 34 -0.95 8.89 -3.85
CA ARG A 34 -0.37 8.50 -2.54
C ARG A 34 -0.66 7.04 -2.19
N ARG A 35 -1.84 6.52 -2.53
CA ARG A 35 -2.22 5.13 -2.26
C ARG A 35 -1.50 4.17 -3.21
N ILE A 36 -1.38 4.51 -4.49
CA ILE A 36 -0.62 3.74 -5.49
C ILE A 36 0.86 3.67 -5.05
N THR A 37 1.47 4.80 -4.72
CA THR A 37 2.86 4.85 -4.24
C THR A 37 3.07 3.98 -3.00
N LYS A 38 2.11 3.94 -2.06
CA LYS A 38 2.17 3.06 -0.89
C LYS A 38 2.08 1.59 -1.25
N ILE A 39 1.21 1.23 -2.20
CA ILE A 39 1.08 -0.15 -2.69
C ILE A 39 2.37 -0.58 -3.40
N GLU A 40 2.92 0.27 -4.26
CA GLU A 40 4.16 0.02 -5.00
C GLU A 40 5.36 -0.13 -4.06
N LYS A 41 5.52 0.78 -3.08
CA LYS A 41 6.59 0.68 -2.07
C LYS A 41 6.41 -0.52 -1.14
N GLY A 42 5.17 -0.82 -0.74
CA GLY A 42 4.85 -1.97 0.09
C GLY A 42 5.17 -3.29 -0.61
N GLY A 43 4.90 -3.40 -1.91
CA GLY A 43 5.23 -4.57 -2.71
C GLY A 43 6.73 -4.84 -2.80
N VAL A 44 7.55 -3.79 -2.95
CA VAL A 44 9.02 -3.93 -3.03
C VAL A 44 9.60 -4.33 -1.67
N ILE A 45 9.22 -3.63 -0.60
CA ILE A 45 9.73 -3.88 0.77
C ILE A 45 9.32 -5.28 1.23
N ASN A 46 8.08 -5.70 0.96
CA ASN A 46 7.61 -7.02 1.37
C ASN A 46 8.31 -8.15 0.60
N LYS A 47 8.63 -7.94 -0.69
CA LYS A 47 9.40 -8.91 -1.49
C LYS A 47 10.84 -9.06 -1.01
N THR A 48 11.54 -7.97 -0.71
CA THR A 48 12.93 -8.03 -0.22
C THR A 48 13.02 -8.59 1.20
N LEU A 49 12.09 -8.25 2.09
CA LEU A 49 12.01 -8.87 3.42
C LEU A 49 11.69 -10.37 3.36
N THR A 50 10.77 -10.79 2.48
CA THR A 50 10.45 -12.21 2.31
C THR A 50 11.65 -12.98 1.75
N PHE A 51 12.39 -12.39 0.80
CA PHE A 51 13.60 -13.00 0.24
C PHE A 51 14.73 -13.10 1.27
N ALA A 52 15.01 -12.02 2.00
CA ALA A 52 16.02 -12.00 3.05
C ALA A 52 15.68 -12.93 4.22
N GLY A 53 14.41 -12.95 4.64
CA GLY A 53 13.91 -13.86 5.67
C GLY A 53 14.03 -15.33 5.25
N GLY A 54 13.73 -15.65 3.99
CA GLY A 54 13.91 -16.99 3.43
C GLY A 54 15.38 -17.45 3.42
N MET A 55 16.31 -16.56 3.04
CA MET A 55 17.74 -16.88 3.08
C MET A 55 18.26 -17.13 4.49
N ILE A 56 17.93 -16.26 5.44
CA ILE A 56 18.37 -16.41 6.84
C ILE A 56 17.76 -17.67 7.47
N GLY A 57 16.47 -17.92 7.22
CA GLY A 57 15.80 -19.13 7.68
C GLY A 57 16.40 -20.41 7.10
N GLY A 58 16.72 -20.42 5.80
CA GLY A 58 17.37 -21.56 5.14
C GLY A 58 18.77 -21.84 5.67
N ILE A 59 19.58 -20.81 5.90
CA ILE A 59 20.94 -20.94 6.46
C ILE A 59 20.88 -21.42 7.91
N ALA A 60 19.99 -20.84 8.73
CA ALA A 60 19.79 -21.24 10.12
C ALA A 60 19.30 -22.69 10.23
N PHE A 61 18.38 -23.11 9.35
CA PHE A 61 17.89 -24.49 9.28
C PHE A 61 19.01 -25.48 8.91
N TRP A 62 19.82 -25.14 7.90
CA TRP A 62 20.95 -25.98 7.47
C TRP A 62 22.02 -26.14 8.55
N LEU A 63 22.36 -25.05 9.24
CA LEU A 63 23.31 -25.08 10.37
C LEU A 63 22.72 -25.82 11.58
N GLY A 64 21.42 -25.66 11.86
CA GLY A 64 20.73 -26.38 12.94
C GLY A 64 20.72 -27.89 12.74
N ILE A 65 20.44 -28.35 11.52
CA ILE A 65 20.53 -29.78 11.17
C ILE A 65 21.96 -30.30 11.36
N ARG A 66 22.97 -29.51 11.01
CA ARG A 66 24.37 -29.93 11.12
C ARG A 66 24.89 -29.98 12.57
N ILE A 67 24.39 -29.11 13.45
CA ILE A 67 24.84 -29.04 14.86
C ILE A 67 24.05 -30.00 15.75
N TRP A 68 22.77 -30.24 15.46
CA TRP A 68 21.89 -31.06 16.30
C TRP A 68 21.66 -32.48 15.77
N GLY A 69 21.96 -32.73 14.48
CA GLY A 69 21.85 -34.04 13.83
C GLY A 69 23.16 -34.85 13.80
N ASN A 70 24.23 -34.35 14.43
CA ASN A 70 25.53 -35.01 14.58
C ASN A 70 25.84 -35.24 16.06
#